data_AF-A0A7C3G919-F1
#
_entry.id   AF-A0A7C3G919-F1
#
_cell.length_a   1.000
_cell.length_b   1.000
_cell.length_c   1.000
_cell.angle_alpha   90.00
_cell.angle_beta   90.00
_cell.angle_gamma   90.00
#
_symmetry.space_group_name_H-M   'P 1'
#
loop_
_entity.id
_entity.type
_entity.pdbx_description
1 polymer ?
#
loop_
_entity_poly.entity_id
_entity_poly.type
_entity_poly.pdbx_seq_one_letter_code
_entity_poly.pdbx_strand_id
1 'polypeptide(L)'
;MKKFYSLTEVADMLSVSKATLRRWDKNGKLKPIRHPINNYRVYPIDSLRQFEEIGFLFSGESYRPILPDRSYTSVELFAGAGGLALGLEQAGFEPVLLNELDRWAAATLRLNRPAWPLIEGDVRALDFTPYHGKVDVVTGGFPCQSFSFAGKKLGFDDARGTLFYEFARAVKEIQPLICVGENVRGLLRHDEGRTIKGMISVLDELGYTVLPPKLLKAIFYRVPQKRERVLIVGLRKDAKL
;
A
#
# COMPACT_ATOMS: atom_id res chain seq x y z
N MET A 1 -17.51 -4.23 27.89
CA MET A 1 -16.19 -4.05 27.24
C MET A 1 -15.10 -4.06 28.32
N LYS A 2 -13.95 -4.71 28.09
CA LYS A 2 -12.85 -4.85 29.08
C LYS A 2 -12.19 -3.48 29.36
N LYS A 3 -12.03 -3.11 30.64
CA LYS A 3 -11.48 -1.79 31.07
C LYS A 3 -9.95 -1.70 31.06
N PHE A 4 -9.28 -2.85 31.23
CA PHE A 4 -7.83 -2.95 31.37
C PHE A 4 -7.30 -4.08 30.50
N TYR A 5 -6.18 -3.87 29.81
CA TYR A 5 -5.54 -4.89 28.98
C TYR A 5 -4.15 -5.23 29.52
N SER A 6 -3.75 -6.50 29.41
CA SER A 6 -2.42 -6.96 29.79
C SER A 6 -1.35 -6.51 28.78
N LEU A 7 -0.07 -6.60 29.17
CA LEU A 7 1.07 -6.35 28.28
C LEU A 7 1.01 -7.18 26.98
N THR A 8 0.59 -8.44 27.08
CA THR A 8 0.50 -9.33 25.92
C THR A 8 -0.60 -8.85 24.98
N GLU A 9 -1.80 -8.61 25.51
CA GLU A 9 -2.94 -8.15 24.71
C GLU A 9 -2.65 -6.83 23.99
N VAL A 10 -2.05 -5.86 24.68
CA VAL A 10 -1.71 -4.57 24.06
C VAL A 10 -0.61 -4.71 23.02
N ALA A 11 0.39 -5.57 23.26
CA ALA A 11 1.45 -5.82 22.29
C ALA A 11 0.89 -6.44 21.01
N ASP A 12 -0.05 -7.37 21.14
CA ASP A 12 -0.74 -8.02 20.03
C ASP A 12 -1.65 -7.03 19.28
N MET A 13 -2.47 -6.25 20.00
CA MET A 13 -3.33 -5.21 19.41
C MET A 13 -2.55 -4.20 18.59
N LEU A 14 -1.43 -3.70 19.11
CA LEU A 14 -0.60 -2.69 18.44
C LEU A 14 0.39 -3.31 17.44
N SER A 15 0.40 -4.64 17.31
CA SER A 15 1.33 -5.39 16.47
C SER A 15 2.79 -4.97 16.70
N VAL A 16 3.20 -4.93 17.97
CA VAL A 16 4.57 -4.63 18.42
C VAL A 16 5.07 -5.72 19.36
N SER A 17 6.39 -5.80 19.57
CA SER A 17 6.93 -6.73 20.56
C SER A 17 6.62 -6.24 21.99
N LYS A 18 6.51 -7.17 22.94
CA LYS A 18 6.43 -6.84 24.38
C LYS A 18 7.61 -5.96 24.83
N ALA A 19 8.78 -6.13 24.23
CA ALA A 19 9.95 -5.30 24.50
C ALA A 19 9.76 -3.85 24.02
N THR A 20 9.19 -3.67 22.82
CA THR A 20 8.83 -2.35 22.27
C THR A 20 7.82 -1.65 23.18
N LEU A 21 6.79 -2.37 23.64
CA LEU A 21 5.79 -1.82 24.54
C LEU A 21 6.38 -1.42 25.88
N ARG A 22 7.26 -2.25 26.46
CA ARG A 22 8.01 -1.90 27.69
C ARG A 22 8.90 -0.66 27.52
N ARG A 23 9.43 -0.41 26.32
CA ARG A 23 10.16 0.83 26.03
C ARG A 23 9.23 2.05 25.98
N TRP A 24 8.00 1.86 25.48
CA TRP A 24 6.98 2.90 25.49
C TRP A 24 6.50 3.25 26.91
N ASP A 25 6.47 2.27 27.81
CA ASP A 25 6.26 2.52 29.24
C ASP A 25 7.34 3.46 29.80
N LYS A 26 8.62 3.14 29.52
CA LYS A 26 9.78 3.86 30.05
C LYS A 26 9.89 5.28 29.52
N ASN A 27 9.56 5.50 28.25
CA ASN A 27 9.67 6.81 27.62
C ASN A 27 8.38 7.65 27.70
N GLY A 28 7.35 7.13 28.38
CA GLY A 28 6.09 7.84 28.62
C GLY A 28 5.09 7.84 27.47
N LYS A 29 5.39 7.20 26.32
CA LYS A 29 4.45 7.08 25.19
C LYS A 29 3.18 6.32 25.56
N LEU A 30 3.29 5.29 26.41
CA LEU A 30 2.13 4.57 26.91
C LEU A 30 2.35 4.24 28.39
N LYS A 31 1.60 4.89 29.28
CA LYS A 31 1.79 4.72 30.73
C LYS A 31 0.94 3.55 31.26
N PRO A 32 1.56 2.50 31.83
CA PRO A 32 0.81 1.44 32.49
C PRO A 32 0.36 1.86 33.89
N ILE A 33 -0.66 1.19 34.41
CA ILE A 33 -1.06 1.27 35.82
C ILE A 33 -0.95 -0.11 36.50
N ARG A 34 -1.08 -0.12 37.83
CA ARG A 34 -1.25 -1.34 38.62
C ARG A 34 -2.73 -1.66 38.74
N HIS A 35 -3.11 -2.89 38.39
CA HIS A 35 -4.49 -3.32 38.50
C HIS A 35 -4.92 -3.38 39.97
N PRO A 36 -6.11 -2.86 40.34
CA PRO A 36 -6.49 -2.64 41.73
C PRO A 36 -6.65 -3.95 42.55
N ILE A 37 -6.92 -5.07 41.89
CA ILE A 37 -7.21 -6.35 42.58
C ILE A 37 -5.96 -7.24 42.72
N ASN A 38 -5.13 -7.32 41.68
CA ASN A 38 -4.06 -8.32 41.58
C ASN A 38 -2.68 -7.68 41.34
N ASN A 39 -2.59 -6.34 41.37
CA ASN A 39 -1.36 -5.56 41.22
C ASN A 39 -0.55 -5.82 39.93
N TYR A 40 -1.12 -6.55 38.97
CA TYR A 40 -0.49 -6.78 37.68
C TYR A 40 -0.44 -5.49 36.87
N ARG A 41 0.57 -5.41 35.99
CA ARG A 41 0.70 -4.31 35.04
C ARG A 41 -0.41 -4.40 33.99
N VAL A 42 -1.18 -3.33 33.86
CA VAL A 42 -2.26 -3.24 32.88
C VAL A 42 -2.30 -1.86 32.23
N TYR A 43 -2.99 -1.79 31.09
CA TYR A 43 -3.18 -0.61 30.28
C TYR A 43 -4.66 -0.26 30.25
N PRO A 44 -5.07 0.93 30.74
CA PRO A 44 -6.45 1.39 30.63
C PRO A 44 -6.88 1.52 29.17
N ILE A 45 -8.13 1.18 28.86
CA ILE A 45 -8.66 1.30 27.50
C ILE A 45 -8.52 2.72 26.93
N ASP A 46 -8.72 3.76 27.76
CA ASP A 46 -8.64 5.15 27.32
C ASP A 46 -7.22 5.55 26.88
N SER A 47 -6.19 4.93 27.45
CA SER A 47 -4.81 5.16 27.00
C SER A 47 -4.49 4.48 25.67
N LEU A 48 -5.33 3.54 25.21
CA LEU A 48 -5.20 2.89 23.91
C LEU A 48 -5.92 3.66 22.80
N ARG A 49 -6.89 4.52 23.14
CA ARG A 49 -7.65 5.33 22.17
C ARG A 49 -6.80 6.35 21.41
N GLN A 50 -5.61 6.67 21.91
CA GLN A 50 -4.65 7.53 21.22
C GLN A 50 -4.06 6.89 19.94
N PHE A 51 -4.22 5.57 19.78
CA PHE A 51 -3.75 4.83 18.61
C PHE A 51 -4.92 4.66 17.65
N GLU A 52 -5.03 5.57 16.68
CA GLU A 52 -6.08 5.56 15.66
C GLU A 52 -6.17 4.21 14.94
N GLU A 53 -5.02 3.53 14.75
CA GLU A 53 -4.92 2.27 14.02
C GLU A 53 -5.66 1.10 14.69
N ILE A 54 -5.91 1.20 16.00
CA ILE A 54 -6.72 0.21 16.75
C ILE A 54 -8.08 0.77 17.18
N GLY A 55 -8.45 1.96 16.69
CA GLY A 55 -9.75 2.57 16.98
C GLY A 55 -10.92 1.63 16.65
N PHE A 56 -10.79 0.85 15.57
CA PHE A 56 -11.81 -0.13 15.16
C PHE A 56 -12.04 -1.27 16.15
N LEU A 57 -11.09 -1.57 17.06
CA LEU A 57 -11.29 -2.58 18.11
C LEU A 57 -12.22 -2.07 19.21
N PHE A 58 -12.42 -0.75 19.27
CA PHE A 58 -13.20 -0.08 20.29
C PHE A 58 -14.45 0.60 19.73
N SER A 59 -14.49 0.89 18.42
CA SER A 59 -15.70 1.33 17.75
C SER A 59 -16.58 0.11 17.42
N GLY A 60 -17.83 0.13 17.89
CA GLY A 60 -18.84 -0.85 17.47
C GLY A 60 -19.31 -0.65 16.03
N GLU A 61 -18.57 0.13 15.23
CA GLU A 61 -18.97 0.54 13.89
C GLU A 61 -18.66 -0.58 12.90
N SER A 62 -19.70 -1.00 12.18
CA SER A 62 -19.54 -1.82 10.97
C SER A 62 -18.80 -1.02 9.90
N TYR A 63 -17.94 -1.69 9.12
CA TYR A 63 -17.35 -1.07 7.93
C TYR A 63 -18.49 -0.58 7.03
N ARG A 64 -18.48 0.71 6.69
CA ARG A 64 -19.39 1.29 5.71
C ARG A 64 -18.59 1.52 4.43
N PRO A 65 -18.92 0.86 3.31
CA PRO A 65 -18.25 1.13 2.05
C PRO A 65 -18.51 2.59 1.66
N ILE A 66 -17.48 3.25 1.16
CA ILE A 66 -17.62 4.55 0.50
C ILE A 66 -18.28 4.27 -0.85
N LEU A 67 -19.40 4.93 -1.13
CA LEU A 67 -20.03 4.86 -2.46
C LEU A 67 -19.35 5.89 -3.36
N PRO A 68 -18.93 5.52 -4.57
CA PRO A 68 -18.31 6.47 -5.48
C PRO A 68 -19.38 7.38 -6.10
N ASP A 69 -19.05 8.66 -6.29
CA ASP A 69 -19.98 9.64 -6.90
C ASP A 69 -20.15 9.43 -8.42
N ARG A 70 -19.23 8.68 -9.04
CA ARG A 70 -19.26 8.25 -10.45
C ARG A 70 -18.49 6.94 -10.61
N SER A 71 -18.58 6.30 -11.78
CA SER A 71 -17.66 5.21 -12.10
C SER A 71 -16.23 5.76 -12.26
N TYR A 72 -15.27 5.05 -11.66
CA TYR A 72 -13.84 5.30 -11.81
C TYR A 72 -13.20 4.09 -12.49
N THR A 73 -12.10 4.32 -13.20
CA THR A 73 -11.40 3.28 -13.96
C THR A 73 -10.02 2.99 -13.38
N SER A 74 -9.60 1.73 -13.43
CA SER A 74 -8.29 1.32 -12.94
C SER A 74 -7.52 0.44 -13.91
N VAL A 75 -6.20 0.63 -13.92
CA VAL A 75 -5.23 -0.30 -14.51
C VAL A 75 -4.38 -0.89 -13.39
N GLU A 76 -4.16 -2.21 -13.41
CA GLU A 76 -3.28 -2.88 -12.46
C GLU A 76 -2.16 -3.65 -13.18
N LEU A 77 -0.93 -3.37 -12.79
CA LEU A 77 0.26 -4.10 -13.26
C LEU A 77 0.77 -5.03 -12.16
N PHE A 78 1.34 -6.17 -12.55
CA PHE A 78 1.83 -7.18 -11.60
C PHE A 78 0.69 -7.67 -10.68
N ALA A 79 -0.47 -7.95 -11.29
CA ALA A 79 -1.72 -8.15 -10.56
C ALA A 79 -1.71 -9.35 -9.61
N GLY A 80 -0.84 -10.33 -9.85
CA GLY A 80 -0.82 -11.60 -9.15
C GLY A 80 -2.22 -12.24 -9.17
N ALA A 81 -2.72 -12.62 -7.99
CA ALA A 81 -4.06 -13.18 -7.85
C ALA A 81 -5.18 -12.10 -7.78
N GLY A 82 -4.88 -10.82 -8.00
CA GLY A 82 -5.88 -9.74 -8.09
C GLY A 82 -6.32 -9.13 -6.76
N GLY A 83 -5.48 -9.21 -5.73
CA GLY A 83 -5.85 -8.73 -4.39
C GLY A 83 -6.08 -7.21 -4.33
N LEU A 84 -5.28 -6.43 -5.05
CA LEU A 84 -5.43 -4.98 -5.10
C LEU A 84 -6.61 -4.59 -6.01
N ALA A 85 -6.74 -5.24 -7.17
CA ALA A 85 -7.85 -5.03 -8.12
C ALA A 85 -9.19 -5.31 -7.46
N LEU A 86 -9.28 -6.37 -6.65
CA LEU A 86 -10.49 -6.70 -5.91
C LEU A 86 -10.82 -5.62 -4.87
N GLY A 87 -9.81 -5.07 -4.21
CA GLY A 87 -10.00 -3.95 -3.27
C GLY A 87 -10.49 -2.68 -3.96
N LEU A 88 -9.97 -2.39 -5.15
CA LEU A 88 -10.41 -1.26 -5.98
C LEU A 88 -11.82 -1.48 -6.53
N GLU A 89 -12.15 -2.67 -7.02
CA GLU A 89 -13.51 -3.06 -7.43
C GLU A 89 -14.52 -2.85 -6.29
N GLN A 90 -14.19 -3.28 -5.08
CA GLN A 90 -15.03 -3.06 -3.89
C GLN A 90 -15.16 -1.58 -3.50
N ALA A 91 -14.17 -0.76 -3.86
CA ALA A 91 -14.20 0.69 -3.68
C ALA A 91 -14.90 1.43 -4.83
N GLY A 92 -15.40 0.70 -5.84
CA GLY A 92 -16.16 1.28 -6.96
C GLY A 92 -15.35 1.61 -8.21
N PHE A 93 -14.14 1.06 -8.36
CA PHE A 93 -13.34 1.18 -9.57
C PHE A 93 -13.59 0.01 -10.52
N GLU A 94 -13.72 0.30 -11.80
CA GLU A 94 -13.83 -0.68 -12.87
C GLU A 94 -12.45 -0.95 -13.48
N PRO A 95 -11.94 -2.20 -13.41
CA PRO A 95 -10.68 -2.53 -14.05
C PRO A 95 -10.81 -2.52 -15.57
N VAL A 96 -10.04 -1.66 -16.24
CA VAL A 96 -9.95 -1.57 -17.71
C VAL A 96 -8.73 -2.30 -18.28
N LEU A 97 -7.76 -2.63 -17.43
CA LEU A 97 -6.63 -3.53 -17.76
C LEU A 97 -6.04 -4.14 -16.49
N LEU A 98 -5.78 -5.44 -16.52
CA LEU A 98 -4.84 -6.09 -15.60
C LEU A 98 -3.71 -6.72 -16.41
N ASN A 99 -2.47 -6.62 -15.92
CA ASN A 99 -1.33 -7.32 -16.47
C ASN A 99 -0.70 -8.25 -15.43
N GLU A 100 -0.46 -9.50 -15.84
CA GLU A 100 0.22 -10.50 -15.01
C GLU A 100 1.10 -11.41 -15.88
N LEU A 101 2.31 -11.71 -15.41
CA LEU A 101 3.27 -12.55 -16.12
C LEU A 101 3.12 -14.04 -15.77
N ASP A 102 2.84 -14.35 -14.50
CA ASP A 102 2.72 -15.72 -14.02
C ASP A 102 1.40 -16.35 -14.48
N ARG A 103 1.53 -17.43 -15.26
CA ARG A 103 0.38 -18.16 -15.83
C ARG A 103 -0.61 -18.69 -14.78
N TRP A 104 -0.16 -19.01 -13.57
CA TRP A 104 -1.03 -19.58 -12.53
C TRP A 104 -1.84 -18.49 -11.82
N ALA A 105 -1.20 -17.35 -11.57
CA ALA A 105 -1.87 -16.13 -11.14
C ALA A 105 -2.91 -15.68 -12.18
N ALA A 106 -2.53 -15.63 -13.46
CA ALA A 106 -3.44 -15.33 -14.55
C ALA A 106 -4.62 -16.33 -14.65
N ALA A 107 -4.36 -17.63 -14.49
CA ALA A 107 -5.42 -18.64 -14.44
C ALA A 107 -6.38 -18.41 -13.27
N THR A 108 -5.86 -18.04 -12.10
CA THR A 108 -6.67 -17.68 -10.92
C THR A 108 -7.57 -16.49 -11.21
N LEU A 109 -7.04 -15.44 -11.84
CA LEU A 109 -7.83 -14.26 -12.24
C LEU A 109 -8.96 -14.64 -13.20
N ARG A 110 -8.66 -15.39 -14.27
CA ARG A 110 -9.68 -15.82 -15.24
C ARG A 110 -10.79 -16.65 -14.62
N LEU A 111 -10.45 -17.50 -13.65
CA LEU A 111 -11.43 -18.34 -12.95
C LEU A 111 -12.36 -17.51 -12.04
N ASN A 112 -11.81 -16.56 -11.29
CA ASN A 112 -12.57 -15.83 -10.26
C ASN A 112 -13.23 -14.55 -10.77
N ARG A 113 -12.68 -13.97 -11.85
CA ARG A 113 -13.10 -12.71 -12.46
C ARG A 113 -12.97 -12.78 -13.99
N PRO A 114 -13.74 -13.65 -14.67
CA PRO A 114 -13.62 -13.85 -16.12
C PRO A 114 -13.91 -12.60 -16.96
N ALA A 115 -14.64 -11.63 -16.41
CA ALA A 115 -14.96 -10.36 -17.07
C ALA A 115 -13.82 -9.32 -16.97
N TRP A 116 -12.82 -9.53 -16.13
CA TRP A 116 -11.71 -8.58 -16.01
C TRP A 116 -10.81 -8.65 -17.26
N PRO A 117 -10.45 -7.50 -17.86
CA PRO A 117 -9.62 -7.43 -19.05
C PRO A 117 -8.16 -7.74 -18.72
N LEU A 118 -7.82 -9.03 -18.67
CA LEU A 118 -6.49 -9.53 -18.34
C LEU A 118 -5.62 -9.72 -19.59
N ILE A 119 -4.45 -9.07 -19.60
CA ILE A 119 -3.34 -9.38 -20.50
C ILE A 119 -2.30 -10.19 -19.74
N GLU A 120 -2.26 -11.49 -20.01
CA GLU A 120 -1.18 -12.36 -19.54
C GLU A 120 0.06 -12.16 -20.40
N GLY A 121 1.17 -11.78 -19.78
CA GLY A 121 2.44 -11.58 -20.47
C GLY A 121 3.34 -10.55 -19.80
N ASP A 122 4.51 -10.36 -20.42
CA ASP A 122 5.51 -9.41 -19.93
C ASP A 122 5.03 -7.96 -20.14
N VAL A 123 4.96 -7.20 -19.05
CA VAL A 123 4.60 -5.78 -19.03
C VAL A 123 5.42 -4.94 -20.04
N ARG A 124 6.66 -5.34 -20.34
CA ARG A 124 7.55 -4.67 -21.29
C ARG A 124 7.03 -4.68 -22.73
N ALA A 125 6.16 -5.63 -23.07
CA ALA A 125 5.57 -5.77 -24.39
C ALA A 125 4.23 -5.01 -24.54
N LEU A 126 3.70 -4.43 -23.45
CA LEU A 126 2.41 -3.75 -23.47
C LEU A 126 2.55 -2.30 -23.97
N ASP A 127 1.63 -1.91 -24.84
CA ASP A 127 1.39 -0.52 -25.25
C ASP A 127 0.26 0.07 -24.40
N PHE A 128 0.56 1.12 -23.65
CA PHE A 128 -0.43 1.77 -22.79
C PHE A 128 -1.02 3.05 -23.41
N THR A 129 -0.56 3.46 -24.59
CA THR A 129 -1.06 4.67 -25.27
C THR A 129 -2.58 4.67 -25.54
N PRO A 130 -3.28 3.53 -25.77
CA PRO A 130 -4.74 3.54 -25.94
C PRO A 130 -5.53 4.00 -24.71
N TYR A 131 -4.91 3.95 -23.52
CA TYR A 131 -5.49 4.31 -22.23
C TYR A 131 -5.19 5.76 -21.82
N HIS A 132 -4.43 6.51 -22.63
CA HIS A 132 -4.04 7.89 -22.36
C HIS A 132 -5.25 8.78 -22.01
N GLY A 133 -5.23 9.38 -20.82
CA GLY A 133 -6.28 10.30 -20.34
C GLY A 133 -7.63 9.65 -20.05
N LYS A 134 -7.72 8.30 -20.04
CA LYS A 134 -8.97 7.56 -19.82
C LYS A 134 -9.01 6.78 -18.50
N VAL A 135 -7.91 6.75 -17.75
CA VAL A 135 -7.75 5.96 -16.54
C VAL A 135 -7.66 6.86 -15.33
N ASP A 136 -8.43 6.58 -14.30
CA ASP A 136 -8.37 7.34 -13.05
C ASP A 136 -7.18 6.90 -12.17
N VAL A 137 -6.93 5.59 -12.08
CA VAL A 137 -5.89 5.03 -11.21
C VAL A 137 -5.03 3.98 -11.92
N VAL A 138 -3.71 4.11 -11.84
CA VAL A 138 -2.77 3.03 -12.18
C VAL A 138 -2.17 2.47 -10.89
N THR A 139 -2.21 1.15 -10.71
CA THR A 139 -1.62 0.49 -9.55
C THR A 139 -0.60 -0.57 -9.94
N GLY A 140 0.35 -0.87 -9.05
CA GLY A 140 1.30 -1.94 -9.30
C GLY A 140 2.07 -2.42 -8.07
N GLY A 141 2.10 -3.74 -7.88
CA GLY A 141 2.89 -4.44 -6.87
C GLY A 141 4.21 -4.96 -7.43
N PHE A 142 5.10 -4.06 -7.86
CA PHE A 142 6.34 -4.47 -8.53
C PHE A 142 7.36 -5.10 -7.56
N PRO A 143 8.14 -6.11 -8.02
CA PRO A 143 9.21 -6.69 -7.22
C PRO A 143 10.24 -5.68 -6.72
N CYS A 144 10.71 -5.86 -5.48
CA CYS A 144 11.75 -5.03 -4.89
C CYS A 144 13.12 -5.37 -5.51
N GLN A 145 13.53 -4.63 -6.53
CA GLN A 145 14.85 -4.75 -7.17
C GLN A 145 15.73 -3.55 -6.79
N SER A 146 17.03 -3.79 -6.64
CA SER A 146 18.00 -2.71 -6.43
C SER A 146 18.16 -1.88 -7.69
N PHE A 147 17.99 -0.55 -7.61
CA PHE A 147 18.42 0.35 -8.67
C PHE A 147 19.94 0.32 -8.76
N SER A 148 20.50 -0.14 -9.88
CA SER A 148 21.87 0.21 -10.22
C SER A 148 21.86 1.67 -10.68
N PHE A 149 22.28 2.58 -9.79
CA PHE A 149 22.59 3.96 -10.18
C PHE A 149 23.87 3.95 -11.03
N ALA A 150 23.76 3.54 -12.28
CA ALA A 150 24.78 3.79 -13.27
C ALA A 150 24.76 5.29 -13.59
N GLY A 151 25.57 6.06 -12.87
CA GLY A 151 26.09 7.36 -13.31
C GLY A 151 25.13 8.55 -13.28
N LYS A 152 25.47 9.53 -12.44
CA LYS A 152 25.35 10.99 -12.70
C LYS A 152 24.38 11.42 -13.84
N LYS A 153 23.25 12.04 -13.47
CA LYS A 153 22.53 13.03 -14.30
C LYS A 153 22.25 12.63 -15.77
N LEU A 154 21.64 11.49 -16.01
CA LEU A 154 20.99 11.22 -17.30
C LEU A 154 19.61 10.66 -16.98
N GLY A 155 18.57 11.21 -17.61
CA GLY A 155 17.16 11.08 -17.22
C GLY A 155 16.59 9.66 -17.29
N PHE A 156 15.26 9.58 -17.40
CA PHE A 156 14.44 8.37 -17.50
C PHE A 156 15.00 7.26 -18.42
N ASP A 157 15.84 7.62 -19.40
CA ASP A 157 16.34 6.73 -20.44
C ASP A 157 17.55 5.85 -20.04
N ASP A 158 18.26 6.14 -18.94
CA ASP A 158 19.58 5.49 -18.69
C ASP A 158 19.61 4.41 -17.59
N ALA A 159 18.48 4.14 -16.93
CA ALA A 159 18.38 3.12 -15.87
C ALA A 159 17.41 1.97 -16.22
N ARG A 160 17.44 1.56 -17.50
CA ARG A 160 16.60 0.52 -18.09
C ARG A 160 16.86 -0.85 -17.45
N GLY A 161 15.89 -1.40 -16.71
CA GLY A 161 15.95 -2.81 -16.31
C GLY A 161 15.09 -3.24 -15.11
N THR A 162 14.60 -2.31 -14.29
CA THR A 162 13.73 -2.68 -13.16
C THR A 162 12.24 -2.55 -13.51
N LEU A 163 11.42 -3.41 -12.90
CA LEU A 163 9.97 -3.41 -13.13
C LEU A 163 9.26 -2.14 -12.62
N PHE A 164 9.92 -1.35 -11.76
CA PHE A 164 9.45 -0.01 -11.41
C PHE A 164 9.44 0.94 -12.61
N TYR A 165 10.43 0.86 -13.50
CA TYR A 165 10.44 1.71 -14.70
C TYR A 165 9.32 1.36 -15.67
N GLU A 166 8.92 0.10 -15.75
CA GLU A 166 7.75 -0.29 -16.55
C GLU A 166 6.45 0.22 -15.93
N PHE A 167 6.34 0.23 -14.60
CA PHE A 167 5.24 0.93 -13.91
C PHE A 167 5.27 2.45 -14.20
N ALA A 168 6.43 3.08 -14.12
CA ALA A 168 6.59 4.50 -14.42
C ALA A 168 6.30 4.82 -15.91
N ARG A 169 6.65 3.90 -16.83
CA ARG A 169 6.33 3.99 -18.26
C ARG A 169 4.81 3.95 -18.46
N ALA A 170 4.12 3.02 -17.82
CA ALA A 170 2.65 2.99 -17.85
C ALA A 170 2.05 4.28 -17.29
N VAL A 171 2.52 4.79 -16.14
CA VAL A 171 2.06 6.08 -15.60
C VAL A 171 2.31 7.23 -16.58
N LYS A 172 3.47 7.25 -17.25
CA LYS A 172 3.82 8.26 -18.25
C LYS A 172 2.89 8.21 -19.47
N GLU A 173 2.65 7.02 -20.04
CA GLU A 173 1.84 6.82 -21.23
C GLU A 173 0.34 7.03 -20.94
N ILE A 174 -0.16 6.49 -19.82
CA ILE A 174 -1.57 6.54 -19.43
C ILE A 174 -1.97 7.92 -18.90
N GLN A 175 -1.07 8.61 -18.18
CA GLN A 175 -1.35 9.85 -17.44
C GLN A 175 -2.57 9.72 -16.50
N PRO A 176 -2.63 8.77 -15.55
CA PRO A 176 -3.77 8.65 -14.62
C PRO A 176 -3.89 9.83 -13.66
N LEU A 177 -5.03 9.99 -12.99
CA LEU A 177 -5.18 10.98 -11.91
C LEU A 177 -4.32 10.61 -10.69
N ILE A 178 -4.27 9.31 -10.37
CA ILE A 178 -3.54 8.76 -9.22
C ILE A 178 -2.70 7.56 -9.69
N CYS A 179 -1.49 7.43 -9.16
CA CYS A 179 -0.70 6.20 -9.27
C CYS A 179 -0.39 5.63 -7.88
N VAL A 180 -0.49 4.30 -7.74
CA VAL A 180 -0.25 3.61 -6.46
C VAL A 180 0.76 2.47 -6.64
N GLY A 181 1.94 2.63 -6.07
CA GLY A 181 2.92 1.56 -5.94
C GLY A 181 2.79 0.83 -4.60
N GLU A 182 2.78 -0.49 -4.61
CA GLU A 182 2.91 -1.32 -3.41
C GLU A 182 4.31 -1.93 -3.34
N ASN A 183 4.88 -1.99 -2.13
CA ASN A 183 6.10 -2.74 -1.90
C ASN A 183 6.26 -3.26 -0.47
N VAL A 184 7.30 -4.06 -0.24
CA VAL A 184 7.65 -4.56 1.09
C VAL A 184 8.22 -3.45 1.99
N ARG A 185 8.09 -3.62 3.30
CA ARG A 185 8.68 -2.72 4.32
C ARG A 185 10.17 -2.42 4.10
N GLY A 186 10.91 -3.40 3.56
CA GLY A 186 12.35 -3.27 3.29
C GLY A 186 12.69 -2.08 2.39
N LEU A 187 11.79 -1.68 1.49
CA LEU A 187 11.98 -0.58 0.56
C LEU A 187 12.35 0.75 1.25
N LEU A 188 11.79 1.02 2.44
CA LEU A 188 12.04 2.24 3.21
C LEU A 188 13.52 2.43 3.61
N ARG A 189 14.28 1.33 3.68
CA ARG A 189 15.69 1.30 4.10
C ARG A 189 16.62 0.78 3.03
N HIS A 190 16.07 0.28 1.92
CA HIS A 190 16.84 -0.29 0.83
C HIS A 190 17.79 0.76 0.28
N ASP A 191 19.07 0.39 0.12
CA ASP A 191 20.13 1.28 -0.34
C ASP A 191 20.18 2.61 0.45
N GLU A 192 20.09 2.54 1.78
CA GLU A 192 20.05 3.70 2.69
C GLU A 192 18.91 4.69 2.38
N GLY A 193 17.82 4.17 1.80
CA GLY A 193 16.65 4.95 1.39
C GLY A 193 16.80 5.65 0.04
N ARG A 194 17.91 5.46 -0.69
CA ARG A 194 18.09 6.02 -2.04
C ARG A 194 17.09 5.47 -3.05
N THR A 195 16.74 4.19 -2.93
CA THR A 195 15.79 3.52 -3.82
C THR A 195 14.41 4.18 -3.81
N ILE A 196 13.80 4.37 -2.64
CA ILE A 196 12.48 5.02 -2.56
C ILE A 196 12.54 6.51 -2.94
N LYS A 197 13.64 7.21 -2.62
CA LYS A 197 13.85 8.60 -3.04
C LYS A 197 13.94 8.72 -4.57
N GLY A 198 14.63 7.77 -5.22
CA GLY A 198 14.68 7.69 -6.68
C GLY A 198 13.31 7.45 -7.30
N MET A 199 12.53 6.50 -6.76
CA MET A 199 11.15 6.26 -7.21
C MET A 199 10.28 7.52 -7.11
N ILE A 200 10.37 8.23 -5.98
CA ILE A 200 9.65 9.50 -5.76
C ILE A 200 10.09 10.56 -6.78
N SER A 201 11.39 10.73 -7.03
CA SER A 201 11.92 11.68 -8.03
C SER A 201 11.41 11.39 -9.42
N VAL A 202 11.38 10.11 -9.82
CA VAL A 202 10.88 9.70 -11.14
C VAL A 202 9.40 10.06 -11.29
N LEU A 203 8.55 9.75 -10.29
CA LEU A 203 7.14 10.12 -10.33
C LEU A 203 6.94 11.65 -10.33
N ASP A 204 7.78 12.39 -9.60
CA ASP A 204 7.75 13.86 -9.58
C ASP A 204 8.08 14.47 -10.96
N GLU A 205 9.11 13.95 -11.63
CA GLU A 205 9.51 14.30 -13.00
C GLU A 205 8.42 13.97 -14.02
N LEU A 206 7.64 12.91 -13.79
CA LEU A 206 6.47 12.55 -14.60
C LEU A 206 5.23 13.42 -14.33
N GLY A 207 5.33 14.39 -13.41
CA GLY A 207 4.25 15.32 -13.10
C GLY A 207 3.34 14.88 -11.94
N TYR A 208 3.81 14.05 -11.01
CA TYR A 208 3.02 13.59 -9.86
C TYR A 208 3.61 14.06 -8.52
N THR A 209 2.77 14.66 -7.68
CA THR A 209 3.10 14.93 -6.28
C THR A 209 2.95 13.64 -5.49
N VAL A 210 4.07 13.08 -5.01
CA VAL A 210 4.06 11.86 -4.20
C VAL A 210 3.82 12.19 -2.74
N LEU A 211 2.76 11.63 -2.15
CA LEU A 211 2.47 11.75 -0.73
C LEU A 211 3.53 11.01 0.10
N PRO A 212 3.76 11.41 1.37
CA PRO A 212 4.68 10.68 2.25
C PRO A 212 4.35 9.18 2.27
N PRO A 213 5.29 8.30 1.87
CA PRO A 213 5.03 6.86 1.82
C PRO A 213 4.55 6.32 3.17
N LYS A 214 3.46 5.55 3.16
CA LYS A 214 2.86 5.01 4.38
C LYS A 214 3.13 3.52 4.51
N LEU A 215 3.62 3.12 5.68
CA LEU A 215 3.72 1.70 6.08
C LEU A 215 2.40 1.28 6.73
N LEU A 216 1.66 0.41 6.07
CA LEU A 216 0.40 -0.13 6.55
C LEU A 216 0.59 -1.56 7.10
N LYS A 217 -0.19 -1.92 8.12
CA LYS A 217 -0.25 -3.28 8.66
C LYS A 217 -1.65 -3.85 8.52
N ALA A 218 -1.78 -5.02 7.91
CA ALA A 218 -3.07 -5.65 7.64
C ALA A 218 -3.94 -5.86 8.91
N ILE A 219 -3.31 -6.09 10.07
CA ILE A 219 -3.99 -6.19 11.37
C ILE A 219 -4.82 -4.97 11.76
N PHE A 220 -4.45 -3.79 11.28
CA PHE A 220 -5.21 -2.55 11.51
C PHE A 220 -6.39 -2.37 10.54
N TYR A 221 -6.54 -3.30 9.59
CA TYR A 221 -7.60 -3.33 8.59
C TYR A 221 -8.41 -4.63 8.68
N ARG A 222 -8.60 -5.13 9.91
CA ARG A 222 -9.44 -6.31 10.24
C ARG A 222 -8.99 -7.63 9.60
N VAL A 223 -7.74 -7.70 9.12
CA VAL A 223 -7.13 -8.94 8.64
C VAL A 223 -6.18 -9.46 9.73
N PRO A 224 -6.44 -10.61 10.38
CA PRO A 224 -5.65 -11.12 11.51
C PRO A 224 -4.31 -11.73 11.06
N GLN A 225 -3.53 -10.95 10.29
CA GLN A 225 -2.26 -11.34 9.72
C GLN A 225 -1.22 -10.24 9.97
N LYS A 226 -0.04 -10.65 10.45
CA LYS A 226 1.13 -9.77 10.52
C LYS A 226 1.75 -9.60 9.13
N ARG A 227 1.17 -8.68 8.34
CA ARG A 227 1.66 -8.30 7.02
C ARG A 227 1.82 -6.79 6.95
N GLU A 228 3.03 -6.35 6.62
CA GLU A 228 3.37 -4.93 6.52
C GLU A 228 3.74 -4.60 5.06
N ARG A 229 3.18 -3.51 4.54
CA ARG A 229 3.40 -3.04 3.17
C ARG A 229 3.50 -1.53 3.11
N VAL A 230 4.36 -1.06 2.22
CA VAL A 230 4.55 0.36 1.94
C VAL A 230 3.68 0.69 0.74
N LEU A 231 2.85 1.72 0.87
CA LEU A 231 2.15 2.32 -0.26
C LEU A 231 2.81 3.65 -0.63
N ILE A 232 3.06 3.83 -1.91
CA ILE A 232 3.55 5.06 -2.54
C ILE A 232 2.42 5.58 -3.41
N VAL A 233 1.88 6.75 -3.07
CA VAL A 233 0.72 7.33 -3.77
C VAL A 233 1.15 8.64 -4.43
N GLY A 234 1.10 8.68 -5.75
CA GLY A 234 1.33 9.89 -6.55
C GLY A 234 0.02 10.48 -7.04
N LEU A 235 -0.13 11.80 -6.91
CA LEU A 235 -1.27 12.58 -7.40
C LEU A 235 -0.82 13.43 -8.57
N ARG A 236 -1.50 13.38 -9.72
CA ARG A 236 -1.11 14.19 -10.88
C ARG A 236 -1.19 15.69 -10.54
N LYS A 237 -0.13 16.46 -10.80
CA LYS A 237 0.04 17.85 -10.32
C LYS A 237 -1.01 18.82 -10.86
N ASP A 238 -1.57 18.55 -12.03
CA ASP A 238 -2.59 19.36 -12.68
C ASP A 238 -4.03 18.89 -12.39
N ALA A 239 -4.19 17.75 -11.71
CA ALA A 239 -5.50 17.20 -11.41
C ALA A 239 -6.16 18.00 -10.29
N LYS A 240 -7.41 18.42 -10.53
CA LYS A 240 -8.30 18.94 -9.48
C LYS A 240 -9.01 17.75 -8.85
N LEU A 241 -8.35 17.15 -7.85
CA LEU A 241 -8.88 16.06 -7.01
C LEU A 241 -9.72 16.60 -5.85
#